data_AF-A0A817ALJ0-F1
#
_entry.id   AF-A0A817ALJ0-F1
#
_cell.length_a   1.000
_cell.length_b   1.000
_cell.length_c   1.000
_cell.angle_alpha   90.00
_cell.angle_beta   90.00
_cell.angle_gamma   90.00
#
_symmetry.space_group_name_H-M   'P 1'
#
loop_
_entity.id
_entity.type
_entity.pdbx_description
1 polymer ?
#
loop_
_entity_poly.entity_id
_entity_poly.type
_entity_poly.pdbx_seq_one_letter_code
_entity_poly.pdbx_strand_id
1 'polypeptide(L)'
;MNDEATTHYNSIIDQHSLGVEFLRDQFGECARPKIGWQIDPFGHSREVASLFAQMGFDGLFFARLDYQDDEQRNNTKTREMVWKGSDHLGES
;
A
#
# COMPACT_ATOMS: atom_id res chain seq x y z
N MET A 1 7.64 3.60 -3.56
CA MET A 1 7.84 2.15 -3.50
C MET A 1 9.00 1.89 -2.56
N ASN A 2 8.79 1.11 -1.52
CA ASN A 2 9.76 0.74 -0.49
C ASN A 2 9.63 -0.75 -0.24
N ASP A 3 10.65 -1.39 0.31
CA ASP A 3 10.50 -2.76 0.81
C ASP A 3 9.52 -2.80 1.99
N GLU A 4 8.84 -3.92 2.17
CA GLU A 4 7.82 -4.12 3.20
C GLU A 4 8.25 -5.12 4.29
N ALA A 5 9.36 -5.83 4.12
CA ALA A 5 9.83 -6.83 5.08
C ALA A 5 10.86 -6.29 6.08
N THR A 6 11.75 -5.40 5.63
CA THR A 6 12.94 -4.96 6.37
C THR A 6 12.95 -3.47 6.72
N THR A 7 11.83 -2.78 6.48
CA THR A 7 11.68 -1.35 6.75
C THR A 7 11.00 -1.10 8.09
N HIS A 8 11.47 -0.07 8.80
CA HIS A 8 10.78 0.44 9.98
C HIS A 8 9.67 1.41 9.55
N TYR A 9 8.49 1.34 10.18
CA TYR A 9 7.33 2.14 9.79
C TYR A 9 7.61 3.65 9.74
N ASN A 10 8.39 4.20 10.68
CA ASN A 10 8.82 5.61 10.64
C ASN A 10 9.53 5.97 9.32
N SER A 11 10.43 5.11 8.83
CA SER A 11 11.16 5.36 7.58
C SER A 11 10.25 5.27 6.35
N ILE A 12 9.21 4.45 6.40
CA ILE A 12 8.17 4.41 5.37
C ILE A 12 7.44 5.77 5.36
N ILE A 13 7.00 6.24 6.53
CA ILE A 13 6.32 7.53 6.65
C ILE A 13 7.20 8.67 6.12
N ASP A 14 8.46 8.76 6.57
CA ASP A 14 9.39 9.81 6.14
C ASP A 14 9.58 9.82 4.61
N GLN A 15 9.76 8.64 4.00
CA GLN A 15 9.93 8.50 2.55
C GLN A 15 8.69 8.96 1.78
N HIS A 16 7.50 8.53 2.21
CA HIS A 16 6.24 8.90 1.54
C HIS A 16 5.89 10.37 1.74
N SER A 17 6.12 10.91 2.93
CA SER A 17 5.94 12.34 3.23
C SER A 17 6.80 13.21 2.33
N LEU A 18 8.09 12.87 2.16
CA LEU A 18 8.99 13.59 1.27
C LEU A 18 8.49 13.60 -0.18
N GLY A 19 8.01 12.46 -0.68
CA GLY A 19 7.50 12.33 -2.05
C GLY A 19 6.20 13.11 -2.26
N VAL A 20 5.25 13.01 -1.32
CA VAL A 20 3.96 13.72 -1.41
C VAL A 20 4.13 15.22 -1.28
N GLU A 21 5.03 15.69 -0.41
CA GLU A 21 5.37 17.10 -0.27
C GLU A 21 5.96 17.66 -1.57
N PHE A 22 6.92 16.95 -2.17
CA PHE A 22 7.47 17.34 -3.46
C PHE A 22 6.37 17.45 -4.54
N LEU A 23 5.47 16.47 -4.63
CA LEU A 23 4.38 16.49 -5.61
C LEU A 23 3.44 17.68 -5.39
N ARG A 24 3.09 17.97 -4.14
CA ARG A 24 2.25 19.12 -3.78
C ARG A 24 2.93 20.43 -4.20
N ASP A 25 4.22 20.58 -3.92
CA ASP A 25 4.94 21.83 -4.17
C ASP A 25 5.16 22.08 -5.67
N GLN A 26 5.32 21.03 -6.48
CA GLN A 26 5.54 21.15 -7.92
C GLN A 26 4.26 21.19 -8.75
N PHE A 27 3.22 20.47 -8.33
CA PHE A 27 2.03 20.22 -9.15
C PHE A 27 0.72 20.62 -8.47
N GLY A 28 0.78 21.11 -7.23
CA GLY A 28 -0.38 21.53 -6.45
C GLY A 28 -1.16 20.37 -5.82
N GLU A 29 -2.28 20.71 -5.17
CA GLU A 29 -3.07 19.75 -4.39
C GLU A 29 -3.68 18.63 -5.25
N CYS A 30 -3.95 18.88 -6.53
CA CYS A 30 -4.57 17.90 -7.43
C CYS A 30 -3.63 16.73 -7.78
N ALA A 31 -2.32 16.86 -7.53
CA ALA A 31 -1.34 15.82 -7.81
C ALA A 31 -1.18 14.79 -6.69
N ARG A 32 -1.94 14.91 -5.59
CA ARG A 32 -1.90 13.94 -4.50
C ARG A 32 -2.28 12.54 -5.02
N PRO A 33 -1.39 11.53 -4.92
CA PRO A 33 -1.70 10.18 -5.34
C PRO A 33 -2.90 9.61 -4.58
N LYS A 34 -3.75 8.87 -5.30
CA LYS A 34 -4.93 8.19 -4.74
C LYS A 34 -4.74 6.70 -4.59
N ILE A 35 -3.77 6.13 -5.30
CA ILE A 35 -3.55 4.68 -5.37
C ILE A 35 -2.09 4.36 -5.04
N GLY A 36 -1.88 3.42 -4.13
CA GLY A 36 -0.57 2.85 -3.82
C GLY A 36 -0.13 1.84 -4.89
N TRP A 37 1.17 1.83 -5.20
CA TRP A 37 1.74 0.97 -6.25
C TRP A 37 2.98 0.23 -5.74
N GLN A 38 2.81 -1.04 -5.36
CA GLN A 38 3.83 -1.91 -4.77
C GLN A 38 3.98 -3.19 -5.61
N ILE A 39 4.36 -3.06 -6.88
CA ILE A 39 4.41 -4.21 -7.80
C ILE A 39 5.60 -5.15 -7.58
N ASP A 40 6.68 -4.69 -6.97
CA ASP A 40 7.95 -5.43 -6.89
C ASP A 40 8.51 -5.76 -5.48
N PRO A 41 7.91 -5.35 -4.34
CA PRO A 41 8.27 -5.91 -3.04
C PRO A 41 8.03 -7.43 -2.94
N PHE A 42 8.91 -8.15 -2.25
CA PHE A 42 8.82 -9.61 -2.12
C PHE A 42 7.92 -10.02 -0.96
N GLY A 43 6.61 -9.90 -1.17
CA GLY A 43 5.59 -10.06 -0.13
C GLY A 43 5.17 -8.70 0.44
N HIS A 44 4.02 -8.69 1.13
CA HIS A 44 3.37 -7.46 1.56
C HIS A 44 3.03 -7.50 3.05
N SER A 45 3.26 -6.37 3.71
CA SER A 45 3.04 -6.23 5.15
C SER A 45 1.66 -5.66 5.42
N ARG A 46 1.01 -6.18 6.47
CA ARG A 46 -0.26 -5.63 6.95
C ARG A 46 -0.10 -4.15 7.39
N GLU A 47 1.08 -3.78 7.88
CA GLU A 47 1.41 -2.42 8.32
C GLU A 47 1.40 -1.42 7.15
N VAL A 48 1.97 -1.76 5.99
CA VAL A 48 1.92 -0.88 4.81
C VAL A 48 0.49 -0.64 4.34
N ALA A 49 -0.36 -1.68 4.36
CA ALA A 49 -1.79 -1.51 4.07
C ALA A 49 -2.47 -0.54 5.06
N SER A 50 -2.17 -0.66 6.35
CA SER A 50 -2.70 0.24 7.37
C SER A 50 -2.20 1.68 7.22
N LEU A 51 -0.92 1.86 6.92
CA LEU A 51 -0.32 3.17 6.69
C LEU A 51 -0.92 3.85 5.45
N PHE A 52 -1.09 3.12 4.34
CA PHE A 52 -1.64 3.70 3.12
C PHE A 52 -3.10 4.15 3.30
N ALA A 53 -3.91 3.37 4.02
CA ALA A 53 -5.26 3.81 4.39
C ALA A 53 -5.23 5.12 5.21
N GLN A 54 -4.37 5.20 6.23
CA GLN A 54 -4.21 6.41 7.05
C GLN A 54 -3.63 7.62 6.26
N MET A 55 -2.81 7.35 5.24
CA MET A 55 -2.31 8.37 4.30
C MET A 55 -3.37 8.83 3.29
N GLY A 56 -4.57 8.24 3.29
CA GLY A 56 -5.69 8.61 2.43
C GLY A 56 -5.60 8.06 1.01
N PHE A 57 -4.95 6.91 0.83
CA PHE A 57 -5.04 6.13 -0.41
C PHE A 57 -6.35 5.34 -0.45
N ASP A 58 -7.00 5.34 -1.61
CA ASP A 58 -8.27 4.65 -1.86
C ASP A 58 -8.05 3.17 -2.28
N GLY A 59 -6.83 2.81 -2.66
CA GLY A 59 -6.49 1.47 -3.10
C GLY A 59 -4.98 1.21 -3.18
N LEU A 60 -4.63 -0.07 -3.26
CA LEU A 60 -3.25 -0.55 -3.38
C LEU A 60 -3.21 -1.69 -4.41
N PHE A 61 -2.32 -1.57 -5.39
CA PHE A 61 -2.02 -2.64 -6.32
C PHE A 61 -0.63 -3.20 -6.05
N PHE A 62 -0.53 -4.52 -6.08
CA PHE A 62 0.72 -5.26 -5.98
C PHE A 62 0.68 -6.49 -6.90
N ALA A 63 1.85 -7.05 -7.21
CA ALA A 63 1.96 -8.17 -8.15
C ALA A 63 2.56 -9.45 -7.54
N ARG A 64 3.39 -9.33 -6.49
CA ARG A 64 4.09 -10.48 -5.90
C ARG A 64 3.29 -11.04 -4.73
N LEU A 65 2.69 -12.21 -4.93
CA LEU A 65 2.09 -13.03 -3.89
C LEU A 65 2.58 -14.48 -4.04
N ASP A 66 2.34 -15.31 -3.02
CA ASP A 66 2.64 -16.73 -3.10
C ASP A 66 1.91 -17.36 -4.30
N TYR A 67 2.60 -18.21 -5.07
CA TYR A 67 2.05 -18.78 -6.29
C TYR A 67 0.83 -19.68 -6.03
N GLN A 68 0.75 -20.34 -4.87
CA GLN A 68 -0.40 -21.14 -4.46
C GLN A 68 -1.60 -20.22 -4.15
N ASP A 69 -1.37 -19.07 -3.52
CA ASP A 69 -2.41 -18.07 -3.27
C ASP A 69 -2.88 -17.41 -4.59
N ASP A 70 -1.98 -17.14 -5.54
CA ASP A 70 -2.36 -16.63 -6.87
C ASP A 70 -3.27 -17.60 -7.64
N GLU A 71 -2.92 -18.89 -7.64
CA GLU A 71 -3.75 -19.95 -8.25
C GLU A 71 -5.11 -20.08 -7.55
N GLN A 72 -5.12 -20.08 -6.21
CA GLN A 72 -6.36 -20.15 -5.45
C GLN A 72 -7.27 -18.96 -5.76
N ARG A 73 -6.76 -17.73 -5.68
CA ARG A 73 -7.53 -16.49 -5.94
C ARG A 73 -8.02 -16.39 -7.37
N ASN A 74 -7.26 -16.92 -8.33
CA ASN A 74 -7.69 -17.08 -9.72
C ASN A 74 -8.95 -17.92 -9.86
N ASN A 75 -8.97 -19.06 -9.16
CA ASN A 75 -10.05 -20.03 -9.21
C ASN A 75 -11.28 -19.54 -8.45
N THR A 76 -11.09 -18.89 -7.30
CA THR A 76 -12.18 -18.40 -6.43
C THR A 76 -12.66 -16.98 -6.77
N LYS A 77 -12.03 -16.28 -7.71
CA LYS A 77 -12.34 -14.88 -8.09
C LYS A 77 -12.16 -13.90 -6.92
N THR A 78 -11.10 -14.09 -6.14
CA THR A 78 -10.77 -13.27 -4.96
C THR A 78 -9.41 -12.59 -5.09
N ARG A 79 -9.03 -12.21 -6.32
CA ARG A 79 -7.82 -11.39 -6.58
C ARG A 79 -7.95 -9.97 -6.04
N GLU A 80 -9.18 -9.49 -5.92
CA GLU A 80 -9.52 -8.18 -5.37
C GLU A 80 -10.24 -8.38 -4.04
N MET A 81 -9.86 -7.61 -3.03
CA MET A 81 -10.47 -7.67 -1.71
C MET A 81 -10.29 -6.35 -0.97
N VAL A 82 -11.13 -6.12 0.04
CA VAL A 82 -10.90 -5.05 1.02
C VAL A 82 -9.95 -5.60 2.08
N TRP A 83 -8.73 -5.06 2.14
CA TRP A 83 -7.72 -5.50 3.08
C TRP A 83 -7.74 -4.66 4.37
N LYS A 84 -8.23 -5.25 5.47
CA LYS A 84 -8.20 -4.61 6.80
C LYS A 84 -6.82 -4.78 7.45
N GLY A 85 -6.01 -3.72 7.41
CA GLY A 85 -4.62 -3.72 7.86
C GLY A 85 -4.41 -3.58 9.38
N SER A 86 -5.47 -3.32 10.16
CA SER A 86 -5.37 -3.13 11.60
C SER A 86 -6.56 -3.80 12.29
N ASP A 87 -6.28 -4.43 13.44
CA ASP A 87 -7.33 -5.00 14.30
C ASP A 87 -7.90 -3.95 15.27
N HIS A 88 -7.28 -2.77 15.36
CA HIS A 88 -7.59 -1.73 16.34
C HIS A 88 -8.21 -0.47 15.71
N LEU A 89 -7.74 -0.10 14.52
CA LEU A 89 -8.31 0.97 13.73
C LEU A 89 -9.48 0.35 12.96
N GLY A 90 -10.70 0.84 13.20
CA GLY A 90 -11.94 0.28 12.65
C GLY A 90 -12.04 0.42 11.11
N GLU A 91 -13.20 0.84 10.62
CA GLU A 91 -13.33 1.17 9.19
C GLU A 91 -12.52 2.45 8.91
N SER A 92 -11.47 2.32 8.09
CA SER A 92 -10.57 3.39 7.64
C SER A 92 -10.62 3.48 6.13
#